data_AF-A0A350AUS7-F1
#
_entry.id   AF-A0A350AUS7-F1
#
_cell.length_a   1.000
_cell.length_b   1.000
_cell.length_c   1.000
_cell.angle_alpha   90.00
_cell.angle_beta   90.00
_cell.angle_gamma   90.00
#
_symmetry.space_group_name_H-M   'P 1'
#
loop_
_entity.id
_entity.type
_entity.pdbx_description
1 polymer ?
#
loop_
_entity_poly.entity_id
_entity_poly.type
_entity_poly.pdbx_seq_one_letter_code
_entity_poly.pdbx_strand_id
1 'polypeptide(L)' 'GFVFDHATEDGLYYTMGWACSTYYDRPQDMRVLQQNAMQQSFSWDQPAQEYEALYEEAVEIRRAAFEPR' A
#
# COMPACT_ATOMS: atom_id res chain seq x y z
N GLY A 1 9.51 -2.93 -6.19
CA GLY A 1 8.97 -4.17 -6.80
C GLY A 1 8.88 -3.98 -8.30
N PHE A 2 8.01 -4.72 -8.96
CA PHE A 2 7.78 -4.64 -10.41
C PHE A 2 6.34 -4.17 -10.66
N VAL A 3 6.17 -3.18 -11.54
CA VAL A 3 4.88 -2.62 -11.97
C VAL A 3 4.95 -2.45 -13.47
N PHE A 4 3.81 -2.60 -14.15
CA PHE A 4 3.66 -2.32 -15.57
C PHE A 4 2.60 -1.23 -15.75
N ASP A 5 2.94 -0.19 -16.52
CA ASP A 5 2.08 0.99 -16.69
C ASP A 5 0.91 0.74 -17.64
N HIS A 6 1.10 -0.18 -18.60
CA HIS A 6 0.10 -0.52 -19.61
C HIS A 6 -0.43 -1.92 -19.36
N ALA A 7 -1.74 -2.02 -19.09
CA ALA A 7 -2.46 -3.28 -18.94
C ALA A 7 -2.66 -4.00 -20.29
N THR A 8 -1.56 -4.25 -20.99
CA THR A 8 -1.47 -4.97 -22.26
C THR A 8 -0.66 -6.25 -22.06
N GLU A 9 -0.80 -7.18 -23.01
CA GLU A 9 0.01 -8.40 -23.04
C GLU A 9 1.51 -8.09 -23.00
N ASP A 10 1.96 -7.13 -23.81
CA ASP A 10 3.35 -6.69 -23.84
C ASP A 10 3.81 -6.11 -22.50
N GLY A 11 3.01 -5.24 -21.87
CA GLY A 11 3.35 -4.63 -20.60
C GLY A 11 3.59 -5.67 -19.50
N LEU A 12 2.75 -6.70 -19.45
CA LEU A 12 2.92 -7.84 -18.56
C LEU A 12 4.13 -8.69 -18.94
N TYR A 13 4.27 -9.06 -20.22
CA TYR A 13 5.33 -9.92 -20.73
C TYR A 13 6.72 -9.37 -20.41
N TYR A 14 6.97 -8.10 -20.76
CA TYR A 14 8.28 -7.48 -20.54
C TYR A 14 8.59 -7.30 -19.05
N THR A 15 7.59 -6.94 -18.25
CA THR A 15 7.78 -6.76 -16.80
C THR A 15 8.09 -8.08 -16.10
N MET A 16 7.42 -9.17 -16.51
CA MET A 16 7.73 -10.50 -16.01
C MET A 16 9.14 -10.96 -16.43
N GLY A 17 9.54 -10.68 -17.67
CA GLY A 17 10.91 -10.94 -18.14
C GLY A 17 11.95 -10.18 -17.30
N TRP A 18 11.70 -8.91 -16.99
CA TRP A 18 12.57 -8.11 -16.12
C TRP A 18 12.62 -8.66 -14.69
N ALA A 19 11.50 -9.09 -14.13
CA ALA A 19 11.46 -9.72 -12.82
C ALA A 19 12.31 -11.00 -12.77
N CYS A 20 12.17 -11.88 -13.76
CA CYS A 20 12.97 -13.10 -13.87
C CYS A 20 14.47 -12.80 -14.00
N SER A 21 14.86 -11.90 -14.91
CA SER A 21 16.28 -11.53 -15.07
C SER A 21 16.84 -10.87 -13.82
N THR A 22 16.07 -10.06 -13.11
CA THR A 22 16.52 -9.47 -11.84
C THR A 22 16.76 -10.54 -10.78
N TYR A 23 15.90 -11.55 -10.70
CA TYR A 23 16.06 -12.65 -9.75
C TYR A 23 17.28 -13.54 -10.05
N TYR A 24 17.46 -13.97 -11.30
CA TYR A 24 18.54 -14.89 -11.67
C TYR A 24 19.89 -14.19 -11.87
N ASP A 25 19.90 -13.00 -12.46
CA ASP A 25 21.13 -12.37 -12.93
C ASP A 25 21.63 -11.28 -11.97
N ARG A 26 20.78 -10.77 -11.07
CA ARG A 26 21.09 -9.60 -10.20
C ARG A 26 20.75 -9.85 -8.71
N PRO A 27 21.40 -10.81 -8.05
CA PRO A 27 21.11 -11.16 -6.65
C PRO A 27 21.42 -10.03 -5.64
N GLN A 28 22.26 -9.06 -5.99
CA GLN A 28 22.49 -7.87 -5.17
C GLN A 28 21.27 -6.95 -5.20
N ASP A 29 20.79 -6.62 -6.39
CA ASP A 29 19.61 -5.78 -6.59
C ASP A 29 18.36 -6.43 -5.99
N MET A 30 18.21 -7.75 -6.13
CA MET A 30 17.10 -8.49 -5.52
C MET A 30 17.08 -8.36 -4.00
N ARG A 31 18.26 -8.39 -3.34
CA ARG A 31 18.35 -8.17 -1.88
C ARG A 31 17.97 -6.75 -1.49
N VAL A 32 18.40 -5.74 -2.26
CA VAL A 32 17.99 -4.35 -2.02
C VAL A 32 16.46 -4.22 -2.16
N LEU A 33 15.87 -4.81 -3.20
CA LEU A 33 14.42 -4.82 -3.40
C LEU A 33 13.67 -5.46 -2.22
N GLN A 34 14.18 -6.59 -1.72
CA GLN A 34 13.62 -7.27 -0.54
C GLN A 34 13.70 -6.39 0.71
N GLN A 35 14.88 -5.83 0.99
CA GLN A 35 15.10 -4.96 2.16
C GLN A 35 14.20 -3.72 2.11
N ASN A 36 14.04 -3.10 0.95
CA ASN A 36 13.15 -1.95 0.79
C ASN A 36 11.69 -2.32 1.09
N ALA A 37 11.24 -3.49 0.62
CA ALA A 37 9.89 -3.98 0.89
C ALA A 37 9.68 -4.29 2.38
N MET A 38 10.65 -4.92 3.03
CA MET A 38 10.60 -5.26 4.46
C MET A 38 10.59 -4.02 5.38
N GLN A 39 11.06 -2.87 4.90
CA GLN A 39 11.04 -1.61 5.64
C GLN A 39 9.69 -0.88 5.55
N GLN A 40 8.78 -1.31 4.67
CA GLN A 40 7.48 -0.67 4.55
C GLN A 40 6.55 -1.14 5.67
N SER A 41 5.78 -0.21 6.25
CA SER A 41 4.71 -0.54 7.19
C SER A 41 3.44 -0.86 6.41
N PHE A 42 2.97 -2.11 6.53
CA PHE A 42 1.65 -2.54 6.07
C PHE A 42 0.72 -2.89 7.24
N SER A 43 0.98 -2.29 8.42
CA SER A 43 0.12 -2.48 9.58
C SER A 43 -1.23 -1.79 9.40
N TRP A 44 -2.24 -2.32 10.10
CA TRP A 44 -3.57 -1.73 10.20
C TRP A 44 -3.69 -0.68 11.30
N ASP A 45 -2.67 -0.51 12.15
CA ASP A 45 -2.75 0.34 13.34
C ASP A 45 -3.11 1.80 13.00
N GLN A 46 -2.42 2.38 12.03
CA GLN A 46 -2.67 3.78 11.63
C GLN A 46 -4.04 3.96 10.97
N PRO A 47 -4.41 3.17 9.92
CA PRO A 47 -5.76 3.26 9.35
C PRO A 47 -6.88 3.03 10.37
N ALA A 48 -6.69 2.12 11.33
CA ALA A 48 -7.67 1.87 12.38
C ALA A 48 -7.86 3.10 13.29
N GLN A 49 -6.76 3.73 13.74
CA GLN A 49 -6.81 4.94 14.55
C GLN A 49 -7.47 6.11 13.82
N GLU A 50 -7.14 6.29 12.53
CA GLU A 50 -7.78 7.31 11.68
C GLU A 50 -9.28 7.04 11.53
N TYR A 51 -9.67 5.79 11.39
CA TYR A 51 -11.07 5.39 11.30
C TYR A 51 -11.82 5.61 12.61
N GLU A 52 -11.23 5.26 13.75
CA GLU A 52 -11.80 5.50 15.08
C GLU A 52 -12.04 7.00 15.31
N ALA A 53 -11.02 7.83 15.05
CA ALA A 53 -11.12 9.28 15.20
C ALA A 53 -12.23 9.89 14.32
N LEU A 54 -12.35 9.43 13.08
CA LEU A 54 -13.41 9.86 12.17
C LEU A 54 -14.81 9.54 12.72
N TYR A 55 -14.99 8.37 13.33
CA TYR A 55 -16.28 7.98 13.92
C TYR A 55 -16.57 8.73 15.21
N GLU A 56 -15.57 8.97 16.05
CA GLU A 56 -15.72 9.82 17.24
C GLU A 56 -16.21 11.21 16.85
N GLU A 57 -15.60 11.84 15.84
CA GLU A 57 -16.03 13.14 15.32
C GLU A 57 -17.47 13.08 14.80
N ALA A 58 -17.81 12.07 13.99
CA ALA A 58 -19.15 11.92 13.44
C ALA A 58 -20.23 11.75 14.53
N VAL A 59 -19.90 11.06 15.62
CA VAL A 59 -20.79 10.91 16.78
C VAL A 59 -20.98 12.24 17.50
N GLU A 60 -19.92 13.02 17.73
CA GLU A 60 -20.02 14.32 18.40
C GLU A 60 -20.83 15.33 17.58
N ILE A 61 -20.61 15.39 16.26
CA ILE A 61 -21.42 16.20 15.34
C ILE A 61 -22.90 15.80 15.45
N ARG A 62 -23.17 14.49 15.46
CA ARG A 62 -24.54 13.98 15.62
C ARG A 62 -25.13 14.37 16.97
N ARG A 63 -24.39 14.27 18.08
CA ARG A 63 -24.89 14.64 19.40
C ARG A 63 -25.25 16.13 19.47
N ALA A 64 -24.35 17.01 19.03
CA ALA A 64 -24.58 18.45 19.03
C ALA A 64 -25.80 18.87 18.17
N ALA A 65 -26.06 18.16 17.07
CA ALA A 65 -27.23 18.41 16.23
C ALA A 65 -28.57 18.02 16.88
N PHE A 66 -28.56 17.16 17.91
CA PHE A 66 -29.76 16.59 18.53
C PHE A 66 -29.88 16.87 20.04
N GLU A 67 -29.00 17.67 20.64
CA GLU A 67 -29.18 18.16 22.01
C GLU A 67 -30.34 19.19 22.08
N PRO A 68 -31.35 19.00 22.95
CA PRO A 68 -32.41 19.98 23.13
C PRO A 68 -31.87 21.21 23.85
N ARG A 69 -32.17 22.40 23.32
CA ARG A 69 -31.84 23.70 23.96
C ARG A 69 -32.41 23.83 25.36
#